data_AF-A0A444JAL2-F1
#
_entry.id   AF-A0A444JAL2-F1
#
_cell.length_a   1.000
_cell.length_b   1.000
_cell.length_c   1.000
_cell.angle_alpha   90.00
_cell.angle_beta   90.00
_cell.angle_gamma   90.00
#
_symmetry.space_group_name_H-M   'P 1'
#
loop_
_entity.id
_entity.type
_entity.pdbx_description
1 polymer ?
#
loop_
_entity_poly.entity_id
_entity_poly.type
_entity_poly.pdbx_seq_one_letter_code
_entity_poly.pdbx_strand_id
1 'polypeptide(L)'
;MRRKRENDAVAGNLSRGIYAIKKNIFCSILAGMVLLGLVYLFSVFWMYRQQDAARYQEWKETVDEIYSDRLSQAEKNLRSLLLVLGANPVLQQQFMAGDREMLLKTSRSLEQSLRQDYHITHFYFHSPDRINFLRVHQPERHGDRIDRLT
;
A
#
# COMPACT_ATOMS: atom_id res chain seq x y z
N MET A 1 25.17 -53.16 -69.75
CA MET A 1 24.89 -51.83 -69.14
C MET A 1 23.56 -51.70 -68.37
N ARG A 2 22.65 -52.70 -68.38
CA ARG A 2 21.32 -52.60 -67.74
C ARG A 2 21.33 -52.85 -66.22
N ARG A 3 22.06 -53.88 -65.73
CA ARG A 3 22.16 -54.22 -64.30
C ARG A 3 22.76 -53.11 -63.40
N LYS A 4 23.67 -52.28 -63.91
CA LYS A 4 24.29 -51.20 -63.12
C LYS A 4 23.27 -50.11 -62.74
N ARG A 5 22.39 -49.75 -63.69
CA ARG A 5 21.33 -48.75 -63.46
C ARG A 5 20.25 -49.20 -62.47
N GLU A 6 19.95 -50.49 -62.43
CA GLU A 6 19.01 -51.06 -61.44
C GLU A 6 19.58 -50.99 -60.02
N ASN A 7 20.84 -51.36 -59.84
CA ASN A 7 21.50 -51.29 -58.53
C ASN A 7 21.63 -49.85 -58.02
N ASP A 8 21.91 -48.89 -58.90
CA ASP A 8 22.00 -47.47 -58.55
C ASP A 8 20.63 -46.88 -58.16
N ALA A 9 19.54 -47.32 -58.81
CA ALA A 9 18.17 -46.90 -58.49
C ALA A 9 17.68 -47.48 -57.14
N VAL A 10 18.03 -48.73 -56.84
CA VAL A 10 17.72 -49.39 -55.56
C VAL A 10 18.52 -48.74 -54.41
N ALA A 11 19.81 -48.45 -54.63
CA ALA A 11 20.64 -47.74 -53.66
C ALA A 11 20.13 -46.30 -53.38
N GLY A 12 19.68 -45.58 -54.41
CA GLY A 12 19.07 -44.26 -54.27
C GLY A 12 17.74 -44.28 -53.51
N ASN A 13 16.90 -45.29 -53.71
CA ASN A 13 15.65 -45.44 -52.97
C ASN A 13 15.86 -45.86 -51.51
N LEU A 14 16.84 -46.73 -51.21
CA LEU A 14 17.21 -47.06 -49.81
C LEU A 14 17.72 -45.82 -49.07
N SER A 15 18.58 -45.01 -49.71
CA SER A 15 19.13 -43.79 -49.12
C SER A 15 18.04 -42.76 -48.81
N ARG A 16 17.08 -42.55 -49.73
CA ARG A 16 15.92 -41.68 -49.50
C ARG A 16 15.01 -42.17 -48.37
N GLY A 17 14.76 -43.48 -48.27
CA GLY A 17 13.95 -44.07 -47.21
C GLY A 17 14.56 -43.90 -45.81
N ILE A 18 15.87 -44.14 -45.68
CA ILE A 18 16.61 -43.97 -44.41
C ILE A 18 16.62 -42.48 -44.00
N TYR A 19 16.77 -41.57 -44.95
CA TYR A 19 16.74 -40.13 -44.68
C TYR A 19 15.36 -39.66 -44.21
N ALA A 20 14.27 -40.16 -44.81
CA ALA A 20 12.91 -39.87 -44.41
C ALA A 20 12.59 -40.39 -42.98
N ILE A 21 13.04 -41.59 -42.64
CA ILE A 21 12.86 -42.18 -41.31
C ILE A 21 13.65 -41.38 -40.26
N LYS A 22 14.92 -41.06 -40.53
CA LYS A 22 15.75 -40.23 -39.63
C LYS A 22 15.15 -38.83 -39.44
N LYS A 23 14.61 -38.22 -40.49
CA LYS A 23 13.92 -36.92 -40.43
C LYS A 23 12.67 -36.96 -39.55
N ASN A 24 11.83 -37.99 -39.70
CA ASN A 24 10.61 -38.12 -38.90
C ASN A 24 10.92 -38.36 -37.42
N ILE A 25 11.92 -39.20 -37.11
CA ILE A 25 12.38 -39.43 -35.73
C ILE A 25 12.94 -38.13 -35.12
N PHE A 26 13.75 -37.39 -35.89
CA PHE A 26 14.29 -36.11 -35.44
C PHE A 26 13.20 -35.06 -35.19
N CYS A 27 12.19 -34.97 -36.07
CA CYS A 27 11.04 -34.07 -35.89
C CYS A 27 10.23 -34.43 -34.63
N SER A 28 10.02 -35.71 -34.34
CA SER A 28 9.30 -36.15 -33.14
C SER A 28 10.07 -35.83 -31.84
N ILE A 29 11.40 -36.02 -31.84
CA ILE A 29 12.25 -35.66 -30.68
C ILE A 29 12.25 -34.14 -30.47
N LEU A 30 12.38 -33.37 -31.54
CA LEU A 30 12.34 -31.90 -31.48
C LEU A 30 10.98 -31.41 -30.95
N ALA A 31 9.88 -31.99 -31.43
CA ALA A 31 8.53 -31.67 -30.95
C ALA A 31 8.37 -32.00 -29.45
N GLY A 32 8.91 -33.14 -29.00
CA GLY A 32 8.92 -33.50 -27.59
C GLY A 32 9.71 -32.51 -26.72
N MET A 33 10.90 -32.10 -27.16
CA MET A 33 11.70 -31.08 -26.45
C MET A 33 10.97 -29.73 -26.37
N VAL A 34 10.35 -29.29 -27.47
CA VAL A 34 9.58 -28.04 -27.50
C VAL A 34 8.39 -28.14 -26.55
N LEU A 35 7.67 -29.25 -26.55
CA LEU A 35 6.54 -29.46 -25.66
C LEU A 35 6.96 -29.46 -24.19
N LEU A 36 8.06 -30.14 -23.84
CA LEU A 36 8.61 -30.09 -22.48
C LEU A 36 9.03 -28.67 -22.08
N GLY A 37 9.65 -27.92 -22.98
CA GLY A 37 10.00 -26.52 -22.76
C GLY A 37 8.78 -25.64 -22.50
N LEU A 38 7.70 -25.82 -23.27
CA LEU A 38 6.45 -25.10 -23.09
C LEU A 38 5.77 -25.43 -21.75
N VAL A 39 5.73 -26.71 -21.37
CA VAL A 39 5.20 -27.15 -20.07
C VAL A 39 6.02 -26.56 -18.93
N TYR A 40 7.34 -26.53 -19.04
CA TYR A 40 8.23 -25.91 -18.06
C TYR A 40 7.95 -24.40 -17.93
N LEU A 41 7.91 -23.67 -19.04
CA LEU A 41 7.60 -22.22 -19.03
C LEU A 41 6.21 -21.93 -18.47
N PHE A 42 5.21 -22.74 -18.81
CA PHE A 42 3.85 -22.62 -18.29
C PHE A 42 3.80 -22.86 -16.78
N SER A 43 4.50 -23.89 -16.29
CA SER A 43 4.60 -24.18 -14.85
C SER A 43 5.25 -23.02 -14.08
N VAL A 44 6.36 -22.48 -14.58
CA VAL A 44 7.02 -21.30 -13.98
C VAL A 44 6.10 -20.09 -13.98
N PHE A 45 5.41 -19.83 -15.10
CA PHE A 45 4.45 -18.73 -15.19
C PHE A 45 3.29 -18.88 -14.20
N TRP A 46 2.75 -20.10 -14.05
CA TRP A 46 1.70 -20.41 -13.09
C TRP A 46 2.19 -20.22 -11.64
N MET A 47 3.39 -20.70 -11.32
CA MET A 47 4.00 -20.54 -10.01
C MET A 47 4.24 -19.06 -9.66
N TYR A 48 4.69 -18.26 -10.63
CA TYR A 48 4.89 -16.82 -10.46
C TYR A 48 3.57 -16.09 -10.17
N ARG A 49 2.51 -16.41 -10.93
CA ARG A 49 1.16 -15.88 -10.71
C ARG A 49 0.62 -16.21 -9.31
N GLN A 50 0.91 -17.41 -8.80
CA GLN A 50 0.47 -17.84 -7.48
C GLN A 50 1.17 -17.07 -6.35
N GLN A 51 2.48 -16.81 -6.48
CA GLN A 51 3.26 -16.06 -5.49
C GLN A 51 2.84 -14.59 -5.39
N ASP A 52 2.52 -13.94 -6.51
CA ASP A 52 2.13 -12.53 -6.50
C ASP A 52 0.77 -12.31 -5.83
N ALA A 53 -0.19 -13.21 -6.02
CA ALA A 53 -1.50 -13.08 -5.40
C ALA A 53 -1.44 -13.21 -3.86
N ALA A 54 -0.70 -14.19 -3.35
CA ALA A 54 -0.57 -14.41 -1.90
C ALA A 54 0.18 -13.26 -1.21
N ARG A 55 1.32 -12.85 -1.79
CA ARG A 55 2.15 -11.75 -1.27
C ARG A 55 1.43 -10.39 -1.30
N TYR A 56 0.56 -10.19 -2.28
CA TYR A 56 -0.24 -8.96 -2.37
C TYR A 56 -1.34 -8.88 -1.31
N GLN A 57 -1.98 -10.01 -0.96
CA GLN A 57 -2.99 -10.04 0.12
C GLN A 57 -2.34 -9.84 1.48
N GLU A 58 -1.25 -10.56 1.76
CA GLU A 58 -0.50 -10.41 3.01
C GLU A 58 0.02 -8.97 3.19
N TRP A 59 0.56 -8.37 2.13
CA TRP A 59 0.98 -6.97 2.16
C TRP A 59 -0.18 -6.02 2.45
N LYS A 60 -1.34 -6.25 1.83
CA LYS A 60 -2.55 -5.43 2.07
C LYS A 60 -3.03 -5.52 3.50
N GLU A 61 -3.21 -6.75 4.00
CA GLU A 61 -3.66 -6.99 5.37
C GLU A 61 -2.71 -6.36 6.38
N THR A 62 -1.40 -6.51 6.17
CA THR A 62 -0.37 -5.88 7.01
C THR A 62 -0.46 -4.36 6.98
N VAL A 63 -0.64 -3.76 5.80
CA VAL A 63 -0.76 -2.31 5.66
C VAL A 63 -2.03 -1.79 6.34
N ASP A 64 -3.15 -2.48 6.17
CA ASP A 64 -4.43 -2.11 6.77
C ASP A 64 -4.40 -2.25 8.30
N GLU A 65 -3.79 -3.32 8.82
CA GLU A 65 -3.58 -3.53 10.25
C GLU A 65 -2.70 -2.41 10.83
N ILE A 66 -1.53 -2.17 10.25
CA ILE A 66 -0.64 -1.08 10.69
C ILE A 66 -1.36 0.27 10.63
N TYR A 67 -2.10 0.54 9.56
CA TYR A 67 -2.83 1.81 9.42
C TYR A 67 -3.89 1.97 10.51
N SER A 68 -4.72 0.95 10.72
CA SER A 68 -5.79 0.98 11.73
C SER A 68 -5.24 1.07 13.16
N ASP A 69 -4.15 0.38 13.45
CA ASP A 69 -3.43 0.50 14.71
C ASP A 69 -2.87 1.90 14.92
N ARG A 70 -2.21 2.47 13.91
CA ARG A 70 -1.67 3.83 14.00
C ARG A 70 -2.78 4.86 14.23
N LEU A 71 -3.92 4.69 13.55
CA LEU A 71 -5.09 5.55 13.74
C LEU A 71 -5.67 5.42 15.15
N SER A 72 -5.84 4.20 15.65
CA SER A 72 -6.33 3.91 17.01
C SER A 72 -5.41 4.49 18.09
N GLN A 73 -4.09 4.37 17.90
CA GLN A 73 -3.11 4.94 18.82
C GLN A 73 -3.13 6.47 18.79
N ALA A 74 -3.26 7.09 17.61
CA ALA A 74 -3.42 8.53 17.50
C ALA A 74 -4.69 9.02 18.20
N GLU A 75 -5.83 8.33 18.02
CA GLU A 75 -7.09 8.63 18.70
C GLU A 75 -6.94 8.57 20.23
N LYS A 76 -6.38 7.48 20.77
CA LYS A 76 -6.17 7.30 22.21
C LYS A 76 -5.28 8.39 22.81
N ASN A 77 -4.22 8.78 22.09
CA ASN A 77 -3.30 9.84 22.52
C ASN A 77 -4.01 11.19 22.55
N LEU A 78 -4.73 11.55 21.48
CA LEU A 78 -5.51 12.79 21.42
C LEU A 78 -6.58 12.83 22.51
N ARG A 79 -7.29 11.73 22.74
CA ARG A 79 -8.30 11.62 23.81
C ARG A 79 -7.69 11.80 25.19
N SER A 80 -6.54 11.20 25.45
CA SER A 80 -5.81 11.36 26.72
C SER A 80 -5.39 12.81 26.95
N LEU A 81 -4.87 13.47 25.92
CA LEU A 81 -4.52 14.89 25.97
C LEU A 81 -5.76 15.76 26.24
N LEU A 82 -6.87 15.53 25.54
CA LEU A 82 -8.11 16.27 25.75
C LEU A 82 -8.65 16.11 27.18
N LEU A 83 -8.52 14.93 27.79
CA LEU A 83 -8.91 14.72 29.20
C LEU A 83 -8.06 15.55 30.16
N VAL A 84 -6.73 15.59 29.96
CA VAL A 84 -5.82 16.37 30.81
C VAL A 84 -6.06 17.87 30.63
N LEU A 85 -6.20 18.34 29.39
CA LEU A 85 -6.43 19.75 29.07
C LEU A 85 -7.80 20.22 29.53
N GLY A 86 -8.83 19.39 29.31
CA GLY A 86 -10.19 19.66 29.75
C GLY A 86 -10.33 19.71 31.28
N ALA A 87 -9.45 19.02 32.01
CA ALA A 87 -9.42 19.05 33.48
C ALA A 87 -8.51 20.15 34.06
N ASN A 88 -7.83 20.96 33.23
CA ASN A 88 -6.94 22.01 33.73
C ASN A 88 -7.75 23.19 34.29
N PRO A 89 -7.72 23.45 35.61
CA PRO A 89 -8.58 24.46 36.22
C PRO A 89 -8.25 25.89 35.77
N VAL A 90 -6.98 26.17 35.42
CA VAL A 90 -6.56 27.49 34.93
C VAL A 90 -7.16 27.77 33.56
N LEU A 91 -7.09 26.79 32.64
CA LEU A 91 -7.69 26.92 31.31
C LEU A 91 -9.23 27.02 31.40
N GLN A 92 -9.86 26.21 32.26
CA GLN A 92 -11.30 26.30 32.49
C GLN A 92 -11.71 27.68 33.00
N GLN A 93 -11.03 28.20 34.03
CA GLN A 93 -11.34 29.51 34.60
C GLN A 93 -11.18 30.64 33.57
N GLN A 94 -10.07 30.66 32.83
CA GLN A 94 -9.81 31.66 31.79
C GLN A 94 -10.83 31.59 30.65
N PHE A 95 -11.20 30.38 30.24
CA PHE A 95 -12.19 30.17 29.19
C PHE A 95 -13.59 30.60 29.64
N MET A 96 -14.00 30.27 30.87
CA MET A 96 -15.29 30.68 31.45
C MET A 96 -15.37 32.18 31.73
N ALA A 97 -14.23 32.82 32.04
CA ALA A 97 -14.15 34.27 32.19
C ALA A 97 -14.23 35.03 30.85
N GLY A 98 -14.15 34.32 29.71
CA GLY A 98 -14.13 34.93 28.39
C GLY A 98 -12.84 35.73 28.10
N ASP A 99 -11.78 35.52 28.89
CA ASP A 99 -10.50 36.22 28.73
C ASP A 99 -9.63 35.51 27.69
N ARG A 100 -9.85 35.90 26.43
CA ARG A 100 -9.14 35.33 25.28
C ARG A 100 -7.63 35.56 25.34
N GLU A 101 -7.19 36.73 25.80
CA GLU A 101 -5.77 37.09 25.85
C GLU A 101 -5.03 36.24 26.87
N MET A 102 -5.59 36.11 28.07
CA MET A 102 -5.01 35.29 29.11
C MET A 102 -5.02 33.80 28.72
N LEU A 103 -6.12 33.33 28.14
CA LEU A 103 -6.22 31.96 27.63
C LEU A 103 -5.19 31.68 26.54
N LEU A 104 -4.97 32.62 25.62
CA LEU A 104 -3.93 32.51 24.59
C LEU A 104 -2.54 32.44 25.21
N LYS A 105 -2.24 33.33 26.16
CA LYS A 105 -0.94 33.37 26.84
C LYS A 105 -0.63 32.06 27.55
N THR A 106 -1.59 31.51 28.29
CA THR A 106 -1.43 30.21 28.98
C THR A 106 -1.33 29.05 27.99
N SER A 107 -2.09 29.09 26.89
CA SER A 107 -2.13 27.99 25.91
C SER A 107 -0.95 27.98 24.94
N ARG A 108 -0.23 29.09 24.74
CA ARG A 108 0.88 29.18 23.77
C ARG A 108 2.02 28.21 24.06
N SER A 109 2.47 28.13 25.31
CA SER A 109 3.55 27.22 25.70
C SER A 109 3.17 25.76 25.41
N LEU A 110 1.93 25.42 25.72
CA LEU A 110 1.37 24.10 25.44
C LEU A 110 1.25 23.81 23.95
N GLU A 111 0.76 24.75 23.13
CA GLU A 111 0.69 24.58 21.67
C GLU A 111 2.06 24.29 21.07
N GLN A 112 3.10 24.97 21.54
CA GLN A 112 4.45 24.73 21.07
C GLN A 112 4.92 23.29 21.37
N SER A 113 4.71 22.80 22.60
CA SER A 113 5.03 21.41 22.95
C SER A 113 4.19 20.40 22.16
N LEU A 114 2.88 20.64 22.03
CA LEU A 114 1.98 19.77 21.25
C LEU A 114 2.39 19.69 19.77
N ARG A 115 2.86 20.80 19.21
CA ARG A 115 3.31 20.86 17.81
C ARG A 115 4.67 20.18 17.62
N GLN A 116 5.62 20.41 18.54
CA GLN A 116 6.99 19.88 18.44
C GLN A 116 7.04 18.38 18.75
N ASP A 117 6.40 17.95 19.83
CA ASP A 117 6.57 16.60 20.36
C ASP A 117 5.51 15.63 19.84
N TYR A 118 4.32 16.13 19.48
CA TYR A 118 3.17 15.31 19.10
C TYR A 118 2.62 15.61 17.71
N HIS A 119 3.23 16.53 16.96
CA HIS A 119 2.79 16.96 15.62
C HIS A 119 1.31 17.43 15.56
N ILE A 120 0.77 17.90 16.68
CA ILE A 120 -0.59 18.42 16.75
C ILE A 120 -0.56 19.85 16.22
N THR A 121 -1.23 20.07 15.09
CA THR A 121 -1.21 21.35 14.36
C THR A 121 -2.39 22.26 14.70
N HIS A 122 -3.43 21.73 15.33
CA HIS A 122 -4.71 22.41 15.55
C HIS A 122 -5.11 22.31 17.02
N PHE A 123 -5.09 23.43 17.75
CA PHE A 123 -5.52 23.50 19.16
C PHE A 123 -6.50 24.65 19.38
N TYR A 124 -7.78 24.30 19.55
CA TYR A 124 -8.91 25.23 19.52
C TYR A 124 -9.72 25.16 20.81
N PHE A 125 -10.23 26.31 21.23
CA PHE A 125 -11.32 26.42 22.21
C PHE A 125 -12.59 26.85 21.46
N HIS A 126 -13.70 26.16 21.66
CA HIS A 126 -14.98 26.46 21.01
C HIS A 126 -16.14 26.33 22.00
N SER A 127 -17.20 27.09 21.75
CA SER A 127 -18.44 26.99 22.52
C SER A 127 -19.28 25.79 22.08
N PRO A 128 -20.28 25.37 22.88
CA PRO A 128 -21.24 24.33 22.49
C PRO A 128 -21.95 24.61 21.15
N ASP A 129 -22.14 25.89 20.80
CA ASP A 129 -22.73 26.33 19.53
C ASP A 129 -21.77 26.23 18.33
N ARG A 130 -20.60 25.60 18.54
CA ARG A 130 -19.50 25.47 17.57
C ARG A 130 -18.86 26.79 17.16
N ILE A 131 -19.01 27.84 17.97
CA ILE A 131 -18.32 29.11 17.72
C ILE A 131 -16.87 28.97 18.19
N ASN A 132 -15.93 29.22 17.29
CA ASN A 132 -14.52 29.21 17.63
C ASN A 132 -14.20 30.43 18.51
N PHE A 133 -13.87 30.19 19.78
CA PHE A 133 -13.51 31.24 20.71
C PHE A 133 -12.05 31.66 20.55
N LEU A 134 -11.17 30.68 20.37
CA LEU A 134 -9.74 30.88 20.20
C LEU A 134 -9.12 29.74 19.37
N ARG A 135 -8.33 30.11 18.36
CA ARG A 135 -7.35 29.25 17.70
C ARG A 135 -5.96 29.61 18.21
N VAL A 136 -5.32 28.75 18.99
CA VAL A 136 -4.02 29.09 19.59
C VAL A 136 -2.95 29.34 18.51
N HIS A 137 -2.94 28.50 17.47
CA HIS A 137 -2.06 28.61 16.31
C HIS A 137 -2.41 29.76 15.32
N GLN A 138 -3.62 30.33 15.39
CA GLN A 138 -4.11 31.40 14.49
C GLN A 138 -5.05 32.35 15.25
N PRO A 139 -4.54 33.09 16.25
CA PRO A 139 -5.39 33.82 17.20
C PRO A 139 -6.23 34.94 16.56
N GLU A 140 -5.76 35.51 15.44
CA GLU A 140 -6.47 36.52 14.65
C GLU A 140 -7.78 36.00 14.04
N ARG A 141 -7.92 34.68 13.89
CA ARG A 141 -9.12 34.06 13.34
C ARG A 141 -9.96 33.49 14.49
N HIS A 142 -11.05 34.17 14.82
CA HIS A 142 -11.98 33.79 15.88
C HIS A 142 -13.41 34.26 15.57
N GLY A 143 -14.40 33.73 16.32
CA GLY A 143 -15.81 34.11 16.25
C GLY A 143 -16.61 33.43 15.12
N ASP A 144 -15.95 32.71 14.22
CA ASP A 144 -16.61 31.93 13.17
C ASP A 144 -17.17 30.60 13.70
N ARG A 145 -18.25 30.14 13.07
CA ARG A 145 -18.83 28.83 13.33
C ARG A 145 -18.02 27.74 12.64
N ILE A 146 -17.76 26.66 13.36
CA ILE A 146 -17.07 25.48 12.84
C ILE A 146 -18.11 24.57 12.17
N ASP A 147 -18.22 24.68 10.84
CA ASP A 147 -19.15 23.89 10.02
C ASP A 147 -18.55 22.61 9.43
N ARG A 148 -17.25 22.35 9.65
CA ARG A 148 -16.61 21.12 9.17
C ARG A 148 -17.16 19.89 9.92
N LEU A 149 -17.50 18.86 9.17
CA LEU A 149 -17.56 17.49 9.70
C LEU A 149 -16.11 16.97 9.72
N THR A 150 -15.56 16.81 10.92
CA THR A 150 -14.31 16.06 11.16
C THR A 150 -14.60 14.60 11.37
#